data_AF-A0A445CJD5-F1
#
_entry.id   AF-A0A445CJD5-F1
#
_cell.length_a   1.000
_cell.length_b   1.000
_cell.length_c   1.000
_cell.angle_alpha   90.00
_cell.angle_beta   90.00
_cell.angle_gamma   90.00
#
_symmetry.space_group_name_H-M   'P 1'
#
loop_
_entity.id
_entity.type
_entity.pdbx_description
1 polymer ?
#
loop_
_entity_poly.entity_id
_entity_poly.type
_entity_poly.pdbx_seq_one_letter_code
_entity_poly.pdbx_strand_id
1 'polypeptide(L)' 'MIGCCKLSQLKYFCKHADIHLTGAKDRLVYYIYLGLCKQLKPQGPFDLFKKV' A
#
# COMPACT_ATOMS: atom_id res chain seq x y z
N MET A 1 3.46 3.01 13.24
CA MET A 1 2.69 1.84 12.77
C MET A 1 1.68 2.31 11.73
N ILE A 2 1.63 1.71 10.53
CA ILE A 2 0.75 2.16 9.42
C ILE A 2 -0.74 2.12 9.82
N GLY A 3 -1.12 1.18 10.68
CA GLY A 3 -2.49 1.07 11.22
C GLY A 3 -2.96 2.25 12.08
N CYS A 4 -2.05 3.14 12.51
CA CYS A 4 -2.38 4.34 13.28
C CYS A 4 -2.42 5.62 12.44
N CYS A 5 -2.15 5.52 11.14
CA CYS A 5 -2.15 6.68 10.25
C CYS A 5 -3.58 7.20 10.01
N LYS A 6 -3.70 8.52 9.86
CA LYS A 6 -4.96 9.18 9.49
C LYS A 6 -5.33 8.80 8.04
N LEU A 7 -6.63 8.84 7.74
CA LEU A 7 -7.13 8.55 6.39
C LEU A 7 -6.47 9.41 5.30
N SER A 8 -6.13 10.66 5.60
CA SER A 8 -5.40 11.55 4.68
C SER A 8 -3.99 11.04 4.35
N GLN A 9 -3.28 10.49 5.34
CA GLN A 9 -1.96 9.90 5.14
C GLN A 9 -2.07 8.61 4.34
N LEU A 10 -3.07 7.77 4.62
CA LEU A 10 -3.32 6.55 3.84
C LEU A 10 -3.64 6.87 2.36
N LYS A 11 -4.46 7.90 2.11
CA LYS A 11 -4.75 8.39 0.74
C LYS A 11 -3.50 8.88 0.01
N TYR A 12 -2.59 9.56 0.73
CA TYR A 12 -1.31 9.98 0.17
C TYR A 12 -0.48 8.78 -0.30
N PHE A 13 -0.34 7.74 0.53
CA PHE A 13 0.36 6.52 0.14
C PHE A 13 -0.28 5.86 -1.08
N CYS A 14 -1.61 5.75 -1.14
CA CYS A 14 -2.30 5.15 -2.28
C CYS A 14 -2.01 5.87 -3.59
N LYS A 15 -1.98 7.20 -3.57
CA LYS A 15 -1.64 8.02 -4.75
C LYS A 15 -0.22 7.77 -5.26
N HIS A 16 0.74 7.57 -4.35
CA HIS A 16 2.16 7.46 -4.70
C HIS A 16 2.67 6.03 -4.89
N ALA A 17 1.94 5.03 -4.41
CA ALA A 17 2.27 3.62 -4.57
C ALA A 17 1.41 2.91 -5.64
N ASP A 18 0.61 3.66 -6.41
CA ASP A 18 -0.38 3.15 -7.39
C ASP A 18 -1.34 2.10 -6.78
N ILE A 19 -1.67 2.27 -5.49
CA ILE A 19 -2.58 1.37 -4.78
C ILE A 19 -3.99 1.91 -4.94
N HIS A 20 -4.88 1.11 -5.52
CA HIS A 20 -6.30 1.45 -5.58
C HIS A 20 -6.89 1.55 -4.17
N LEU A 21 -7.57 2.66 -3.89
CA LEU A 21 -8.19 2.89 -2.58
C LEU A 21 -9.34 1.89 -2.38
N THR A 22 -9.16 0.93 -1.49
CA THR A 22 -10.25 0.01 -1.13
C THR A 22 -11.04 0.56 0.05
N GLY A 23 -12.36 0.28 0.10
CA GLY A 23 -13.22 0.74 1.20
C GLY A 23 -12.89 0.14 2.58
N ALA A 24 -12.15 -0.98 2.62
CA ALA A 24 -11.79 -1.65 3.87
C ALA A 24 -10.43 -1.16 4.40
N LYS A 25 -10.42 -0.59 5.61
CA LYS A 25 -9.21 -0.05 6.27
C LYS A 25 -8.10 -1.10 6.38
N ASP A 26 -8.42 -2.30 6.81
CA ASP A 26 -7.41 -3.35 7.05
C ASP A 26 -6.75 -3.80 5.73
N ARG A 27 -7.53 -3.91 4.66
CA ARG A 27 -7.01 -4.18 3.31
C ARG A 27 -6.13 -3.03 2.83
N LEU A 28 -6.55 -1.78 3.06
CA LEU A 28 -5.77 -0.60 2.71
C LEU A 28 -4.41 -0.56 3.40
N VAL A 29 -4.39 -0.82 4.71
CA VAL A 29 -3.16 -0.88 5.52
C VAL A 29 -2.24 -2.00 5.03
N TYR A 30 -2.78 -3.17 4.70
CA TYR A 30 -2.02 -4.28 4.14
C TYR A 30 -1.38 -3.94 2.78
N TYR A 31 -2.14 -3.32 1.87
CA TYR A 31 -1.58 -2.91 0.58
C TYR A 31 -0.49 -1.84 0.72
N ILE A 32 -0.66 -0.88 1.63
CA ILE A 32 0.36 0.14 1.90
C ILE A 32 1.63 -0.51 2.45
N TYR A 33 1.50 -1.47 3.36
CA TYR A 33 2.63 -2.25 3.86
C TYR A 33 3.38 -2.96 2.72
N LEU A 34 2.67 -3.64 1.82
CA LEU A 34 3.27 -4.32 0.67
C LEU A 34 3.97 -3.35 -0.28
N GLY A 35 3.36 -2.20 -0.56
CA GLY A 35 3.96 -1.15 -1.38
C GLY A 35 5.27 -0.65 -0.80
N LEU A 36 5.33 -0.45 0.52
CA LEU A 36 6.56 -0.09 1.23
C LEU A 36 7.61 -1.20 1.19
N CYS A 37 7.21 -2.45 1.37
CA CYS A 37 8.11 -3.61 1.24
C CYS A 37 8.72 -3.70 -0.16
N LYS A 38 7.93 -3.43 -1.21
CA LYS A 38 8.42 -3.37 -2.60
C LYS A 38 9.40 -2.22 -2.83
N GLN A 39 9.16 -1.05 -2.24
CA GLN A 39 10.10 0.08 -2.32
C GLN A 39 11.45 -0.24 -1.65
N LEU A 40 11.43 -0.92 -0.51
CA LEU A 40 12.65 -1.32 0.22
C LEU A 40 13.37 -2.50 -0.43
N LYS A 41 12.62 -3.47 -0.95
CA LYS A 41 13.15 -4.67 -1.59
C LYS A 41 12.38 -4.97 -2.89
N PRO A 42 12.79 -4.34 -4.01
CA PRO A 42 12.10 -4.48 -5.29
C PRO A 42 12.05 -5.91 -5.84
N GLN A 43 13.03 -6.74 -5.48
CA GLN A 43 13.14 -8.15 -5.90
C GLN A 43 12.41 -9.13 -4.94
N GLY A 44 11.70 -8.62 -3.94
CA GLY A 44 10.93 -9.44 -3.01
C GLY A 44 9.60 -9.92 -3.60
N PRO A 45 8.92 -10.87 -2.95
CA PRO A 45 7.66 -11.46 -3.43
C PRO A 45 6.45 -10.52 -3.20
N PHE A 46 6.59 -9.22 -3.49
CA PHE A 46 5.61 -8.17 -3.18
C PHE A 46 4.83 -7.70 -4.43
N ASP A 47 4.96 -8.40 -5.56
CA ASP A 47 4.23 -8.11 -6.79
C ASP A 47 2.79 -8.60 -6.72
N LEU A 48 1.93 -7.82 -6.05
CA LEU A 48 0.47 -7.99 -6.06
C LEU A 48 -0.24 -7.11 -7.10
N PHE A 49 0.50 -6.22 -7.77
CA PHE A 49 -0.02 -5.28 -8.76
C PHE A 49 0.66 -5.43 -10.13
N LYS A 50 0.85 -6.66 -10.62
CA LYS A 50 1.03 -6.82 -12.07
C LYS A 50 -0.30 -6.46 -12.72
N LYS A 51 -0.39 -5.24 -13.26
CA LYS A 51 -1.37 -4.89 -14.29
C LYS A 51 -1.21 -5.94 -15.39
N VAL A 52 -2.23 -6.78 -15.55
CA VAL A 52 -2.57 -7.37 -16.85
C VAL A 52 -2.98 -6.23 -17.77
#